data_AF-A0A843HPH8-F1
#
_entry.id   AF-A0A843HPH8-F1
#
_cell.length_a   1.000
_cell.length_b   1.000
_cell.length_c   1.000
_cell.angle_alpha   90.00
_cell.angle_beta   90.00
_cell.angle_gamma   90.00
#
_symmetry.space_group_name_H-M   'P 1'
#
loop_
_entity.id
_entity.type
_entity.pdbx_description
1 polymer ?
#
loop_
_entity_poly.entity_id
_entity_poly.type
_entity_poly.pdbx_seq_one_letter_code
_entity_poly.pdbx_strand_id
1 'polypeptide(L)'
;MNEQNLKPFTSAQSHEEAVKNGRKGGKASGEQRRLLSTFKGVAQYVLKMKANDAAVDIIAKRYPDIPREEITNRMALFLAQLSKAMAGDTAAYDRVQTTAGEKEPETNIVVQQNNPENIKESIKEVKELLKDI
;
A
#
# COMPACT_ATOMS: atom_id res chain seq x y z
N MET A 1 -0.85 -21.58 -10.91
CA MET A 1 0.30 -22.14 -10.17
C MET A 1 1.55 -21.48 -10.72
N ASN A 2 2.54 -21.11 -9.90
CA ASN A 2 3.79 -20.54 -10.43
C ASN A 2 4.68 -21.68 -10.93
N GLU A 3 4.78 -21.86 -12.24
CA GLU A 3 5.53 -22.94 -12.89
C GLU A 3 7.03 -22.92 -12.53
N GLN A 4 7.56 -21.74 -12.21
CA GLN A 4 8.95 -21.57 -11.76
C GLN A 4 9.27 -22.26 -10.43
N ASN A 5 8.26 -22.56 -9.60
CA ASN A 5 8.42 -23.24 -8.32
C ASN A 5 8.34 -24.77 -8.44
N LEU A 6 8.01 -25.31 -9.61
CA LEU A 6 7.92 -26.73 -9.88
C LEU A 6 9.13 -27.17 -10.68
N LYS A 7 10.12 -27.79 -10.03
CA LYS A 7 11.12 -28.59 -10.74
C LYS A 7 10.48 -29.95 -11.07
N PRO A 8 10.36 -30.34 -12.34
CA PRO A 8 9.82 -31.64 -12.71
C PRO A 8 10.69 -32.74 -12.12
N PHE A 9 10.07 -33.80 -11.58
CA PHE A 9 10.81 -35.00 -11.21
C PHE A 9 11.38 -35.60 -12.50
N THR A 10 12.70 -35.66 -12.59
CA THR A 10 13.41 -36.29 -13.71
C THR A 10 14.05 -37.58 -13.23
N SER A 11 14.21 -38.54 -14.13
CA SER A 11 14.88 -39.82 -13.87
C SER A 11 16.34 -39.67 -13.39
N ALA A 12 16.92 -38.48 -13.54
CA ALA A 12 18.27 -38.14 -13.10
C ALA A 12 18.36 -37.55 -11.67
N GLN A 13 17.23 -37.23 -11.02
CA GLN A 13 17.24 -36.72 -9.64
C GLN A 13 17.17 -37.84 -8.59
N SER A 14 17.89 -37.65 -7.49
CA SER A 14 17.76 -38.55 -6.34
C SER A 14 16.40 -38.39 -5.67
N HIS A 15 15.92 -39.46 -5.03
CA HIS A 15 14.67 -39.44 -4.27
C HIS A 15 14.67 -38.37 -3.17
N GLU A 16 15.78 -38.20 -2.46
CA GLU A 16 15.92 -37.17 -1.42
C GLU A 16 15.81 -35.75 -1.99
N GLU A 17 16.42 -35.50 -3.16
CA GLU A 17 16.30 -34.20 -3.80
C GLU A 17 14.88 -33.90 -4.26
N ALA A 18 14.15 -34.91 -4.76
CA ALA A 18 12.75 -34.78 -5.14
C ALA A 18 11.86 -34.45 -3.95
N VAL A 19 12.06 -35.12 -2.80
CA VAL A 19 11.34 -34.83 -1.55
C VAL A 19 11.63 -33.40 -1.08
N LYS A 20 12.90 -32.97 -1.10
CA LYS A 20 13.29 -31.61 -0.72
C LYS A 20 12.65 -30.54 -1.63
N ASN A 21 12.65 -30.78 -2.94
CA ASN A 21 12.03 -29.89 -3.92
C ASN A 21 10.51 -29.83 -3.75
N GLY A 22 9.84 -30.96 -3.53
CA GLY A 22 8.40 -31.02 -3.28
C GLY A 22 7.99 -30.24 -2.02
N ARG A 23 8.75 -30.40 -0.91
CA ARG A 23 8.52 -29.62 0.32
C ARG A 23 8.69 -28.11 0.09
N LYS A 24 9.72 -27.71 -0.67
CA LYS A 24 9.95 -26.30 -1.03
C LYS A 24 8.79 -25.73 -1.85
N GLY A 25 8.33 -26.45 -2.86
CA GLY A 25 7.19 -26.05 -3.69
C GLY A 25 5.88 -25.94 -2.91
N GLY A 26 5.60 -26.92 -2.05
CA GLY A 26 4.42 -26.90 -1.17
C GLY A 26 4.41 -25.71 -0.21
N LYS A 27 5.56 -25.40 0.40
CA LYS A 27 5.72 -24.23 1.27
C LYS A 27 5.48 -22.92 0.51
N ALA A 28 6.15 -22.74 -0.63
CA ALA A 28 6.01 -21.54 -1.46
C ALA A 28 4.56 -21.35 -1.96
N SER A 29 3.91 -22.43 -2.41
CA SER A 29 2.50 -22.37 -2.81
C SER A 29 1.58 -22.05 -1.63
N GLY A 30 1.85 -22.58 -0.43
CA GLY A 30 1.08 -22.29 0.76
C GLY A 30 1.20 -20.83 1.20
N GLU A 31 2.40 -20.28 1.15
CA GLU A 31 2.67 -18.86 1.41
C GLU A 31 1.94 -17.95 0.41
N GLN A 32 2.00 -18.27 -0.90
CA GLN A 32 1.26 -17.53 -1.92
C GLN A 32 -0.26 -17.58 -1.69
N ARG A 33 -0.82 -18.74 -1.31
CA ARG A 33 -2.25 -18.86 -1.01
C ARG A 33 -2.66 -18.02 0.19
N ARG A 34 -1.85 -17.99 1.26
CA ARG A 34 -2.10 -17.14 2.44
C ARG A 34 -1.96 -15.65 2.10
N LEU A 35 -1.03 -15.28 1.22
CA LEU A 35 -0.93 -13.91 0.72
C LEU A 35 -2.21 -13.52 -0.02
N LEU A 36 -2.69 -14.37 -0.93
CA LEU A 36 -3.87 -14.10 -1.76
C LEU A 36 -5.21 -14.30 -1.01
N SER A 37 -5.21 -14.80 0.23
CA SER A 37 -6.44 -14.99 1.00
C SER A 37 -6.97 -13.69 1.63
N THR A 38 -6.18 -12.63 1.64
CA THR A 38 -6.58 -11.32 2.20
C THR A 38 -6.55 -10.26 1.13
N PHE A 39 -7.50 -9.31 1.17
CA PHE A 39 -7.51 -8.19 0.24
C PHE A 39 -6.21 -7.37 0.30
N LYS A 40 -5.68 -7.16 1.51
CA LYS A 40 -4.38 -6.51 1.72
C LYS A 40 -3.26 -7.23 0.98
N GLY A 41 -3.19 -8.55 1.08
CA GLY A 41 -2.16 -9.34 0.41
C GLY A 41 -2.33 -9.37 -1.12
N VAL A 42 -3.57 -9.43 -1.62
CA VAL A 42 -3.86 -9.27 -3.05
C VAL A 42 -3.43 -7.89 -3.55
N ALA A 43 -3.78 -6.82 -2.84
CA ALA A 43 -3.38 -5.46 -3.21
C ALA A 43 -1.85 -5.31 -3.22
N GLN A 44 -1.15 -5.80 -2.20
CA GLN A 44 0.31 -5.79 -2.16
C GLN A 44 0.95 -6.59 -3.28
N TYR A 45 0.35 -7.73 -3.64
CA TYR A 45 0.80 -8.57 -4.74
C TYR A 45 0.66 -7.84 -6.08
N VAL A 46 -0.53 -7.32 -6.39
CA VAL A 46 -0.81 -6.56 -7.62
C VAL A 46 0.10 -5.33 -7.73
N LEU A 47 0.28 -4.58 -6.64
CA LEU A 47 1.14 -3.39 -6.63
C LEU A 47 2.61 -3.70 -6.96
N LYS A 48 3.10 -4.91 -6.66
CA LYS A 48 4.47 -5.34 -6.97
C LYS A 48 4.63 -5.87 -8.40
N MET A 49 3.55 -6.23 -9.08
CA MET A 49 3.62 -6.70 -10.46
C MET A 49 4.06 -5.57 -11.40
N LYS A 50 4.65 -5.96 -12.54
CA LYS A 50 4.95 -5.05 -13.64
C LYS A 50 3.68 -4.31 -14.07
N ALA A 51 3.83 -3.02 -14.38
CA ALA A 51 2.74 -2.23 -14.92
C ALA A 51 2.35 -2.71 -16.33
N ASN A 52 1.17 -2.31 -16.80
CA ASN A 52 0.78 -2.57 -18.17
C ASN A 52 1.67 -1.80 -19.17
N ASP A 53 1.72 -2.25 -20.42
CA ASP A 53 2.64 -1.70 -21.42
C ASP A 53 2.42 -0.20 -21.67
N ALA A 54 1.16 0.26 -21.66
CA ALA A 54 0.82 1.68 -21.82
C ALA A 54 1.44 2.57 -20.72
N ALA A 55 1.36 2.16 -19.46
CA ALA A 55 1.98 2.88 -18.36
C ALA A 55 3.51 2.81 -18.43
N VAL A 56 4.06 1.63 -18.77
CA VAL A 56 5.51 1.42 -18.95
C VAL A 56 6.05 2.37 -20.02
N ASP A 57 5.38 2.50 -21.16
CA ASP A 57 5.79 3.37 -22.27
C ASP A 57 5.82 4.84 -21.87
N ILE A 58 4.75 5.32 -21.21
CA ILE A 58 4.66 6.70 -20.75
C ILE A 58 5.77 7.01 -19.73
N ILE A 59 5.99 6.11 -18.78
CA ILE A 59 6.97 6.30 -17.71
C ILE A 59 8.39 6.22 -18.26
N ALA A 60 8.71 5.22 -19.06
CA ALA A 60 10.05 5.05 -19.66
C ALA A 60 10.43 6.23 -20.57
N LYS A 61 9.45 6.84 -21.27
CA LYS A 61 9.69 8.05 -22.07
C LYS A 61 10.03 9.27 -21.20
N ARG A 62 9.44 9.38 -20.00
CA ARG A 62 9.63 10.51 -19.09
C ARG A 62 10.82 10.33 -18.14
N TYR A 63 11.12 9.08 -17.78
CA TYR A 63 12.16 8.67 -16.84
C TYR A 63 13.01 7.57 -17.49
N PRO A 64 13.88 7.91 -18.46
CA PRO A 64 14.64 6.94 -19.24
C PRO A 64 15.63 6.11 -18.41
N ASP A 65 16.02 6.61 -17.23
CA ASP A 65 16.93 5.93 -16.31
C ASP A 65 16.28 4.78 -15.53
N ILE A 66 14.94 4.66 -15.57
CA ILE A 66 14.22 3.57 -14.92
C ILE A 66 14.05 2.43 -15.93
N PRO A 67 14.62 1.23 -15.69
CA PRO A 67 14.45 0.09 -16.58
C PRO A 67 12.98 -0.29 -16.75
N ARG A 68 12.57 -0.62 -17.97
CA ARG A 68 11.17 -0.92 -18.31
C ARG A 68 10.62 -2.11 -17.53
N GLU A 69 11.49 -3.05 -17.16
CA GLU A 69 11.19 -4.26 -16.39
C GLU A 69 10.93 -3.97 -14.91
N GLU A 70 11.48 -2.86 -14.39
CA GLU A 70 11.35 -2.44 -13.00
C GLU A 70 10.13 -1.53 -12.77
N ILE A 71 9.46 -1.10 -13.84
CA ILE A 71 8.24 -0.28 -13.75
C ILE A 71 7.09 -1.15 -13.25
N THR A 72 6.78 -1.01 -11.96
CA THR A 72 5.68 -1.72 -11.28
C THR A 72 4.38 -0.92 -11.26
N ASN A 73 3.26 -1.59 -11.00
CA ASN A 73 1.95 -0.95 -10.77
C ASN A 73 2.02 0.12 -9.66
N ARG A 74 2.79 -0.13 -8.59
CA ARG A 74 3.02 0.85 -7.53
C ARG A 74 3.70 2.12 -8.04
N MET A 75 4.75 1.98 -8.84
CA MET A 75 5.46 3.11 -9.45
C MET A 75 4.51 3.93 -10.32
N ALA A 76 3.75 3.26 -11.20
CA ALA A 76 2.82 3.92 -12.09
C ALA A 76 1.73 4.69 -11.33
N LEU A 77 1.17 4.09 -10.27
CA LEU A 77 0.16 4.74 -9.44
C LEU A 77 0.73 5.97 -8.72
N PHE A 78 1.94 5.88 -8.17
CA PHE A 78 2.59 7.01 -7.52
C PHE A 78 2.89 8.14 -8.49
N LEU A 79 3.41 7.84 -9.68
CA LEU A 79 3.70 8.85 -10.70
C LEU A 79 2.42 9.51 -11.26
N ALA A 80 1.32 8.76 -11.38
CA ALA A 80 0.03 9.33 -11.74
C ALA A 80 -0.47 10.31 -10.66
N GLN A 81 -0.29 9.96 -9.38
CA GLN A 81 -0.64 10.83 -8.27
C GLN A 81 0.23 12.09 -8.23
N LEU A 82 1.54 11.93 -8.45
CA LEU A 82 2.47 13.05 -8.58
C LEU A 82 2.08 13.97 -9.74
N SER A 83 1.71 13.42 -10.89
CA SER A 83 1.26 14.21 -12.04
C SER A 83 -0.02 14.99 -11.75
N LYS A 84 -0.96 14.43 -10.99
CA LYS A 84 -2.17 15.15 -10.55
C LYS A 84 -1.83 16.27 -9.57
N ALA A 85 -0.95 16.00 -8.60
CA ALA A 85 -0.48 16.99 -7.65
C ALA A 85 0.18 18.19 -8.35
N MET A 86 1.04 17.91 -9.34
CA MET A 86 1.67 18.96 -10.17
C MET A 86 0.66 19.78 -10.99
N ALA A 87 -0.52 19.22 -11.30
CA ALA A 87 -1.61 19.92 -11.96
C ALA A 87 -2.50 20.74 -11.00
N GLY A 88 -2.17 20.78 -9.70
CA GLY A 88 -2.87 21.56 -8.69
C GLY A 88 -3.89 20.79 -7.84
N ASP A 89 -3.96 19.46 -7.95
CA ASP A 89 -4.82 18.64 -7.08
C ASP A 89 -4.19 18.52 -5.68
N THR A 90 -4.74 19.28 -4.72
CA THR A 90 -4.24 19.34 -3.34
C THR A 90 -4.42 18.03 -2.58
N ALA A 91 -5.50 17.29 -2.85
CA ALA A 91 -5.68 15.95 -2.28
C ALA A 91 -4.61 15.00 -2.82
N ALA A 92 -4.23 15.15 -4.09
CA ALA A 92 -3.14 14.36 -4.64
C ALA A 92 -1.78 14.71 -4.04
N TYR A 93 -1.53 16.00 -3.83
CA TYR A 93 -0.34 16.51 -3.14
C TYR A 93 -0.23 15.92 -1.72
N ASP A 94 -1.30 15.97 -0.94
CA ASP A 94 -1.33 15.42 0.42
C ASP A 94 -0.99 13.93 0.43
N ARG A 95 -1.55 13.15 -0.49
CA ARG A 95 -1.24 11.71 -0.61
C ARG A 95 0.24 11.46 -0.93
N VAL A 96 0.84 12.29 -1.78
CA VAL A 96 2.28 12.18 -2.12
C VAL A 96 3.13 12.48 -0.88
N GLN A 97 2.84 13.56 -0.16
CA GLN A 97 3.55 13.91 1.07
C GLN A 97 3.41 12.85 2.17
N THR A 98 2.20 12.34 2.42
CA THR A 98 1.97 11.25 3.38
C THR A 98 2.76 10.00 3.00
N THR A 99 2.86 9.69 1.71
CA THR A 99 3.64 8.54 1.22
C THR A 99 5.15 8.76 1.39
N ALA A 100 5.63 10.00 1.22
CA ALA A 100 7.02 10.38 1.43
C ALA A 100 7.43 10.45 2.91
N GLY A 101 6.45 10.42 3.83
CA GLY A 101 6.68 10.55 5.28
C GLY A 101 6.85 12.00 5.75
N GLU A 102 6.56 12.99 4.90
CA GLU A 102 6.68 14.42 5.24
C GLU A 102 5.47 14.96 6.02
N LYS A 103 4.31 14.32 5.86
CA LYS A 103 3.10 14.62 6.62
C LYS A 103 2.80 13.41 7.49
N GLU A 104 2.77 13.60 8.81
CA GLU A 104 2.26 12.54 9.69
C GLU A 104 0.87 12.13 9.18
N PRO A 105 0.55 10.83 9.13
CA PRO A 105 -0.82 10.43 8.84
C PRO A 105 -1.69 11.19 9.82
N GLU A 106 -2.69 11.92 9.32
CA GLU A 106 -3.66 12.55 10.21
C GLU A 106 -4.16 11.44 11.10
N THR A 107 -3.65 11.43 12.34
CA THR A 107 -4.23 10.62 13.37
C THR A 107 -5.63 11.17 13.39
N ASN A 108 -6.59 10.32 13.02
CA ASN A 108 -7.90 10.47 13.58
C ASN A 108 -7.64 10.39 15.08
N ILE A 109 -7.29 11.53 15.69
CA ILE A 109 -7.66 11.83 17.04
C ILE A 109 -9.13 11.47 16.98
N VAL A 110 -9.48 10.33 17.58
CA VAL A 110 -10.83 10.12 18.03
C VAL A 110 -11.03 11.32 18.92
N VAL A 111 -11.61 12.39 18.36
CA VAL A 111 -12.16 13.48 19.12
C VAL A 111 -13.15 12.72 19.98
N GLN A 112 -12.76 12.44 21.23
CA GLN A 112 -13.69 11.95 22.21
C GLN A 112 -14.79 12.98 22.16
N GLN A 113 -15.91 12.56 21.59
CA GLN A 113 -17.02 13.45 21.29
C GLN A 113 -17.27 14.22 22.57
N ASN A 114 -17.21 15.55 22.46
CA ASN A 114 -17.53 16.45 23.55
C ASN A 114 -18.82 15.94 24.20
N ASN A 115 -18.68 15.35 25.39
CA ASN A 115 -19.82 14.89 26.15
C ASN A 115 -20.69 16.14 26.39
N PRO A 116 -21.97 16.17 25.98
CA PRO A 116 -22.80 17.37 26.05
C PRO A 116 -22.95 17.94 27.47
N GLU A 117 -22.66 17.13 28.50
CA GLU A 117 -22.56 17.56 29.90
C GLU A 117 -21.41 18.56 30.13
N ASN A 118 -20.21 18.30 29.58
CA ASN A 118 -19.05 19.19 29.75
C ASN A 118 -19.28 20.56 29.09
N ILE A 119 -19.97 20.61 27.95
CA ILE A 119 -20.29 21.88 27.28
C ILE A 119 -21.27 22.70 28.13
N LYS A 120 -22.25 22.07 28.78
CA LYS A 120 -23.20 22.76 29.66
C LYS A 120 -22.49 23.32 30.90
N GLU A 121 -21.54 22.58 31.45
CA GLU A 121 -20.78 22.98 32.64
C GLU A 121 -19.88 24.19 32.32
N SER A 122 -19.15 24.15 31.21
CA SER A 122 -18.35 25.30 30.75
C SER A 122 -19.20 26.54 30.42
N ILE A 123 -20.40 26.36 29.84
CA ILE A 123 -21.33 27.48 29.59
C ILE A 123 -21.87 28.06 30.90
N LYS A 124 -22.06 27.24 31.93
CA LYS A 124 -22.50 27.69 33.26
C LYS A 124 -21.43 28.53 33.94
N GLU A 125 -20.17 28.08 33.92
CA GLU A 125 -19.03 28.82 34.49
C GLU A 125 -18.85 30.20 33.81
N VAL A 126 -18.91 30.26 32.48
CA VAL A 126 -18.80 31.53 31.75
C VAL A 126 -19.95 32.49 32.11
N LYS A 127 -21.17 31.97 32.33
CA LYS A 127 -22.32 32.80 32.74
C LYS A 127 -22.22 33.30 34.17
N GLU A 128 -21.56 32.57 35.07
CA GLU A 128 -21.32 33.03 36.45
C GLU A 128 -20.29 34.16 36.46
N LEU A 129 -19.21 34.06 35.68
CA LEU A 129 -18.21 35.13 35.57
C LEU A 129 -18.76 36.43 34.97
N LEU A 130 -19.77 36.35 34.10
CA LEU A 130 -20.42 37.51 33.50
C LEU A 130 -21.47 38.17 34.40
N LYS A 131 -21.81 37.59 35.56
CA LYS A 131 -22.70 38.21 36.55
C LYS A 131 -21.99 39.17 37.50
N ASP A 132 -20.66 39.10 37.56
CA ASP A 132 -19.82 39.92 38.43
C ASP A 132 -19.24 41.16 37.72
N ILE A 133 -19.72 41.48 36.52
CA ILE A 133 -19.47 42.72 35.75
C ILE A 133 -20.78 43.48 35.62
#